data_AF-A0A1G7S7A8-F1
#
_entry.id   AF-A0A1G7S7A8-F1
#
_cell.length_a   1.000
_cell.length_b   1.000
_cell.length_c   1.000
_cell.angle_alpha   90.00
_cell.angle_beta   90.00
_cell.angle_gamma   90.00
#
_symmetry.space_group_name_H-M   'P 1'
#
loop_
_entity.id
_entity.type
_entity.pdbx_description
1 polymer ?
#
loop_
_entity_poly.entity_id
_entity_poly.type
_entity_poly.pdbx_seq_one_letter_code
_entity_poly.pdbx_strand_id
1 'polypeptide(L)' 'MKHLPKAVKIAEALKPLGTGQLPQEIISLTDDGNLIGIVVEVEGIDFILTMQEVPNQRKRPTVH' A
#
# COMPACT_ATOMS: atom_id res chain seq x y z
N MET A 1 1.45 -8.07 11.30
CA MET A 1 1.63 -7.06 10.24
C MET A 1 1.79 -5.66 10.83
N LYS A 2 3.04 -5.23 11.09
CA LYS A 2 3.35 -3.94 11.75
C LYS A 2 2.85 -2.72 10.96
N HIS A 3 2.76 -2.82 9.64
CA HIS A 3 2.38 -1.70 8.77
C HIS A 3 0.95 -1.78 8.24
N LEU A 4 0.12 -2.70 8.73
CA LEU A 4 -1.26 -2.89 8.28
C LEU A 4 -2.09 -1.59 8.28
N PRO A 5 -2.07 -0.73 9.33
CA PRO A 5 -2.84 0.51 9.31
C PRO A 5 -2.40 1.50 8.21
N LYS A 6 -1.11 1.50 7.83
CA LYS A 6 -0.58 2.33 6.73
C LYS A 6 -0.98 1.75 5.38
N ALA A 7 -0.91 0.42 5.24
CA ALA A 7 -1.32 -0.29 4.03
C ALA A 7 -2.81 -0.09 3.74
N VAL A 8 -3.67 -0.15 4.76
CA VAL A 8 -5.11 0.14 4.63
C VAL A 8 -5.35 1.55 4.08
N LYS A 9 -4.65 2.56 4.62
CA LYS A 9 -4.78 3.93 4.12
C LYS A 9 -4.35 4.08 2.66
N ILE A 10 -3.29 3.38 2.24
CA ILE A 10 -2.83 3.40 0.85
C ILE A 10 -3.85 2.70 -0.04
N ALA A 11 -4.34 1.52 0.35
CA ALA A 11 -5.39 0.80 -0.36
C ALA A 11 -6.63 1.69 -0.57
N GLU A 12 -7.12 2.32 0.51
CA GLU A 12 -8.24 3.27 0.45
C GLU A 12 -8.02 4.42 -0.53
N ALA A 13 -6.82 5.00 -0.57
CA ALA A 13 -6.47 6.06 -1.51
C ALA A 13 -6.42 5.58 -2.97
N LEU A 14 -6.16 4.29 -3.21
CA LEU A 14 -6.11 3.68 -4.53
C LEU A 14 -7.47 3.18 -5.02
N LYS A 15 -8.50 3.09 -4.15
CA LYS A 15 -9.85 2.65 -4.53
C LYS A 15 -10.43 3.36 -5.76
N PRO A 16 -10.26 4.69 -5.95
CA PRO A 16 -10.81 5.38 -7.12
C PRO A 16 -10.18 4.98 -8.46
N LEU A 17 -9.05 4.28 -8.46
CA LEU A 17 -8.37 3.84 -9.69
C LEU A 17 -8.95 2.55 -10.27
N GLY A 18 -9.67 1.78 -9.46
CA GLY A 18 -10.28 0.53 -9.89
C GLY A 18 -11.72 0.69 -10.35
N THR A 19 -12.21 -0.31 -11.06
CA THR A 19 -13.63 -0.44 -11.41
C THR A 19 -14.52 -0.77 -10.20
N GLY A 20 -13.91 -1.25 -9.10
CA GLY A 20 -14.62 -1.65 -7.88
C GLY A 20 -15.28 -3.02 -7.96
N GLN A 21 -15.01 -3.79 -9.03
CA GLN A 21 -15.55 -5.15 -9.20
C GLN A 21 -14.93 -6.15 -8.23
N LEU A 22 -13.64 -5.97 -7.89
CA LEU A 22 -12.93 -6.81 -6.94
C LEU A 22 -12.46 -5.99 -5.74
N PRO A 23 -12.56 -6.55 -4.52
CA PRO A 23 -12.00 -5.91 -3.34
C PRO A 23 -10.46 -5.92 -3.42
N GLN A 24 -9.84 -4.84 -2.95
CA GLN A 24 -8.39 -4.81 -2.79
C GLN A 24 -7.94 -5.80 -1.71
N GLU A 25 -6.78 -6.41 -1.92
CA GLU A 25 -6.19 -7.36 -0.97
C GLU A 25 -4.89 -6.82 -0.39
N ILE A 26 -4.66 -7.06 0.90
CA ILE A 26 -3.43 -6.69 1.59
C ILE A 26 -2.77 -7.97 2.09
N ILE A 27 -1.57 -8.23 1.60
CA ILE A 27 -0.81 -9.45 1.87
C ILE A 27 0.52 -9.10 2.56
N SER A 28 0.86 -9.86 3.60
CA SER A 28 2.21 -9.82 4.18
C SER A 28 3.13 -10.62 3.28
N LEU A 29 4.18 -10.00 2.74
CA LEU A 29 5.17 -10.68 1.89
C LEU A 29 6.36 -11.22 2.68
N THR A 30 6.48 -10.83 3.96
CA THR A 30 7.45 -11.35 4.93
C THR A 30 6.77 -11.69 6.24
N ASP A 31 7.34 -12.63 7.00
CA ASP A 31 6.80 -13.09 8.28
C ASP A 31 6.77 -11.99 9.35
N ASP A 32 7.75 -11.08 9.30
CA ASP A 32 7.84 -9.92 10.20
C ASP A 32 6.83 -8.81 9.85
N GLY A 33 6.18 -8.90 8.69
CA GLY A 33 5.24 -7.91 8.17
C GLY A 33 5.86 -6.54 7.88
N ASN A 34 7.17 -6.50 7.61
CA ASN A 34 7.87 -5.30 7.15
C ASN A 34 7.64 -5.03 5.65
N LEU A 35 7.50 -6.09 4.84
CA LEU A 35 7.14 -5.98 3.43
C LEU A 35 5.67 -6.36 3.24
N ILE A 36 4.90 -5.43 2.68
CA ILE A 36 3.47 -5.63 2.43
C ILE A 36 3.21 -5.46 0.93
N GLY A 37 2.40 -6.36 0.35
CA GLY A 37 1.81 -6.21 -0.97
C GLY A 37 0.38 -5.70 -0.86
N ILE A 38 0.00 -4.77 -1.73
CA ILE A 38 -1.37 -4.31 -1.91
C ILE A 38 -1.76 -4.67 -3.33
N VAL A 39 -2.72 -5.58 -3.48
CA VAL A 39 -3.32 -5.93 -4.77
C VAL A 39 -4.40 -4.90 -5.08
N VAL A 40 -4.27 -4.22 -6.21
CA VAL A 40 -5.23 -3.23 -6.68
C VAL A 40 -5.55 -3.49 -8.14
N GLU A 41 -6.83 -3.42 -8.48
CA GLU A 41 -7.26 -3.40 -9.88
C GLU A 41 -7.23 -1.96 -10.39
N VAL A 42 -6.66 -1.75 -11.58
CA VAL A 42 -6.67 -0.49 -12.31
C VAL A 42 -7.10 -0.78 -13.74
N GLU A 43 -8.21 -0.18 -14.17
CA GLU A 43 -8.77 -0.33 -15.52
C GLU A 43 -8.98 -1.81 -15.95
N GLY A 44 -9.36 -2.66 -15.00
CA GLY A 44 -9.58 -4.10 -15.21
C GLY A 44 -8.31 -4.96 -15.20
N ILE A 45 -7.17 -4.40 -14.81
CA ILE A 45 -5.89 -5.11 -14.70
C ILE A 45 -5.42 -5.11 -13.25
N ASP A 46 -5.04 -6.27 -12.73
CA ASP A 46 -4.51 -6.41 -11.38
C ASP A 46 -3.03 -6.01 -11.30
N PHE A 47 -2.71 -5.13 -10.36
CA PHE A 47 -1.37 -4.71 -10.02
C PHE A 47 -1.06 -5.06 -8.57
N ILE A 48 0.21 -5.35 -8.30
CA ILE A 48 0.73 -5.53 -6.95
C ILE A 48 1.65 -4.36 -6.63
N LEU A 49 1.27 -3.53 -5.66
CA LEU A 49 2.12 -2.50 -5.09
C LEU A 49 2.80 -3.04 -3.84
N THR A 50 4.12 -3.10 -3.85
CA THR A 50 4.89 -3.47 -2.66
C THR A 50 5.28 -2.23 -1.88
N MET A 51 5.11 -2.26 -0.56
CA MET A 51 5.53 -1.20 0.35
C MET A 51 6.38 -1.74 1.50
N GLN A 52 7.36 -0.94 1.90
CA GLN A 52 8.19 -1.15 3.07
C GLN A 52 8.47 0.21 3.72
N GLU A 53 8.58 0.24 5.05
CA GLU A 53 9.04 1.43 5.74
C GLU A 53 10.53 1.68 5.46
N VAL A 54 10.85 2.86 4.90
CA VAL A 54 12.24 3.26 4.68
C VAL A 54 12.90 3.57 6.04
N PRO A 55 14.06 2.98 6.38
CA PRO A 55 14.72 3.20 7.68
C PRO A 55 15.12 4.65 7.91
N ASN A 56 15.64 5.32 6.86
CA ASN A 56 16.06 6.72 6.90
C ASN A 56 15.02 7.58 6.20
N GLN A 57 14.01 8.03 6.94
CA GLN A 57 13.00 8.94 6.43
C GLN A 57 13.65 10.27 6.02
N ARG A 58 13.28 10.78 4.84
CA ARG A 58 13.73 12.11 4.40
C ARG A 58 13.19 13.15 5.39
N LYS A 59 14.04 14.10 5.80
CA LYS A 59 13.58 15.21 6.64
C LYS A 59 12.44 15.93 5.93
N ARG A 60 11.33 16.14 6.63
CA ARG A 60 10.23 16.95 6.11
C ARG A 60 10.79 18.34 5.83
N PRO A 61 10.58 18.92 4.64
CA PRO A 61 10.97 20.31 4.40
C PRO A 61 10.29 21.17 5.46
N THR A 62 11.08 21.91 6.24
CA THR A 62 10.53 22.98 7.09
C THR A 62 10.04 24.06 6.15
N VAL A 63 8.72 24.28 6.11
CA VAL A 63 8.13 25.41 5.42
C VAL A 63 8.57 26.65 6.20
N HIS A 64 9.38 27.51 5.57
CA HIS A 64 9.66 28.86 6.05
C HIS A 64 8.65 29.82 5.43
#